data_AF-A0A932L9M5-F1
#
_entry.id   AF-A0A932L9M5-F1
#
_cell.length_a   1.000
_cell.length_b   1.000
_cell.length_c   1.000
_cell.angle_alpha   90.00
_cell.angle_beta   90.00
_cell.angle_gamma   90.00
#
_symmetry.space_group_name_H-M   'P 1'
#
loop_
_entity.id
_entity.type
_entity.pdbx_description
1 polymer ?
#
loop_
_entity_poly.entity_id
_entity_poly.type
_entity_poly.pdbx_seq_one_letter_code
_entity_poly.pdbx_strand_id
1 'polypeptide(L)'
;MSENKLQSPQHANVRTVLRVGGPLVTLVGLLFLIVGVGSFFASFGTFAPPRYFWCAFAGMPVLFVGLVMCKFGYLGAVFRYVAGEAAPVAKDAANYMAEGIQPGVKAVAKAITEGVIEAQKEQQQKP
;
A
#
# COMPACT_ATOMS: atom_id res chain seq x y z
N MET A 1 -5.12 21.30 -8.98
CA MET A 1 -4.58 21.69 -7.66
C MET A 1 -5.66 21.44 -6.61
N SER A 2 -5.85 20.17 -6.24
CA SER A 2 -6.98 19.71 -5.42
C SER A 2 -6.53 18.65 -4.40
N GLU A 3 -5.26 18.71 -3.97
CA GLU A 3 -4.64 17.65 -3.14
C GLU A 3 -4.81 17.86 -1.62
N ASN A 4 -5.49 18.91 -1.17
CA ASN A 4 -5.46 19.32 0.24
C ASN A 4 -6.78 19.09 1.02
N LYS A 5 -7.63 18.15 0.56
CA LYS A 5 -8.93 17.83 1.19
C LYS A 5 -8.95 16.50 1.98
N LEU A 6 -7.87 15.72 1.97
CA LEU A 6 -7.85 14.36 2.55
C LEU A 6 -6.93 14.19 3.76
N GLN A 7 -6.23 15.24 4.21
CA GLN A 7 -5.43 15.19 5.44
C GLN A 7 -6.20 15.86 6.57
N SER A 8 -7.24 15.18 7.08
CA SER A 8 -7.79 15.57 8.38
C SER A 8 -6.70 15.39 9.45
N PRO A 9 -6.57 16.30 10.44
CA PRO A 9 -5.62 16.15 11.54
C PRO A 9 -5.81 14.84 12.33
N GLN A 10 -7.01 14.24 12.28
CA GLN A 10 -7.28 12.88 12.76
C GLN A 10 -6.36 11.82 12.13
N HIS A 11 -6.09 11.89 10.82
CA HIS A 11 -5.22 10.91 10.15
C HIS A 11 -3.75 11.01 10.60
N ALA A 12 -3.29 12.21 10.95
CA ALA A 12 -1.94 12.41 11.49
C ALA A 12 -1.80 11.80 12.89
N ASN A 13 -2.79 12.03 13.76
CA ASN A 13 -2.78 11.51 15.13
C ASN A 13 -2.89 9.98 15.17
N VAL A 14 -3.80 9.38 14.39
CA VAL A 14 -3.93 7.91 14.30
C VAL A 14 -2.64 7.27 13.81
N ARG A 15 -1.96 7.88 12.83
CA ARG A 15 -0.69 7.39 12.31
C ARG A 15 0.44 7.47 13.34
N THR A 16 0.48 8.51 14.16
CA THR A 16 1.43 8.63 15.27
C THR A 16 1.17 7.58 16.34
N VAL A 17 -0.10 7.39 16.73
CA VAL A 17 -0.49 6.35 17.71
C VAL A 17 -0.14 4.95 17.21
N LEU A 18 -0.38 4.63 15.93
CA LEU A 18 -0.02 3.32 15.37
C LEU A 18 1.50 3.10 15.31
N ARG A 19 2.28 4.14 15.03
CA ARG A 19 3.75 4.06 14.92
C ARG A 19 4.48 4.00 16.25
N VAL A 20 3.94 4.62 17.29
CA VAL A 20 4.55 4.62 18.64
C VAL A 20 3.93 3.53 19.51
N GLY A 21 2.60 3.40 19.50
CA GLY A 21 1.88 2.38 20.24
C GLY A 21 2.15 0.96 19.71
N GLY A 22 2.23 0.78 18.39
CA GLY A 22 2.50 -0.53 17.77
C GLY A 22 3.78 -1.20 18.28
N PRO A 23 4.96 -0.54 18.24
CA PRO A 23 6.19 -1.10 18.76
C PRO A 23 6.12 -1.39 20.26
N LEU A 24 5.52 -0.51 21.05
CA LEU A 24 5.36 -0.72 22.50
C LEU A 24 4.52 -1.96 22.80
N VAL A 25 3.36 -2.11 22.16
CA VAL A 25 2.48 -3.27 22.33
C VAL A 25 3.16 -4.55 21.83
N THR A 26 3.89 -4.48 20.72
CA THR A 26 4.66 -5.60 20.18
C THR A 26 5.74 -6.06 21.15
N LEU A 27 6.49 -5.13 21.76
CA LEU A 27 7.54 -5.44 22.74
C LEU A 27 6.93 -6.10 23.98
N VAL A 28 5.81 -5.60 24.49
CA VAL A 28 5.11 -6.21 25.64
C VAL A 28 4.66 -7.63 25.31
N GLY A 29 4.01 -7.84 24.15
CA GLY A 29 3.58 -9.16 23.70
C GLY A 29 4.77 -10.12 23.51
N LEU A 30 5.89 -9.62 23.01
CA LEU A 30 7.12 -10.40 22.81
C LEU A 30 7.73 -10.85 24.14
N LEU A 31 7.79 -9.97 25.14
CA LEU A 31 8.26 -10.34 26.48
C LEU A 31 7.39 -11.44 27.09
N PHE A 32 6.07 -11.32 26.99
CA PHE A 32 5.13 -12.34 27.46
C PHE A 32 5.33 -13.68 26.74
N LEU A 33 5.53 -13.66 25.43
CA LEU A 33 5.80 -14.84 24.63
C LEU A 33 7.13 -15.49 25.04
N ILE A 34 8.20 -14.72 25.21
CA ILE A 34 9.52 -15.21 25.65
C ILE A 34 9.40 -15.88 27.02
N VAL A 35 8.71 -15.25 27.98
CA VAL A 35 8.52 -15.82 29.33
C VAL A 35 7.70 -17.11 29.28
N GLY A 36 6.61 -17.14 28.51
CA GLY A 36 5.73 -18.31 28.43
C GLY A 36 6.39 -19.49 27.72
N VAL A 37 7.03 -19.23 26.58
CA VAL A 37 7.77 -20.25 25.81
C VAL A 37 9.02 -20.70 26.58
N GLY A 38 9.74 -19.76 27.21
CA GLY A 38 10.88 -20.07 28.07
C GLY A 38 10.50 -20.94 29.26
N SER A 39 9.37 -20.65 29.92
CA SER A 39 8.85 -21.51 31.00
C SER A 39 8.43 -22.89 30.50
N PHE A 40 7.90 -23.00 29.28
CA PHE A 40 7.58 -24.29 28.68
C PHE A 40 8.84 -25.11 28.45
N PHE A 41 9.86 -24.54 27.80
CA PHE A 41 11.12 -25.24 27.55
C PHE A 41 11.91 -25.56 28.84
N ALA A 42 11.84 -24.69 29.86
CA ALA A 42 12.48 -24.96 31.16
C ALA A 42 11.83 -26.12 31.93
N SER A 43 10.52 -26.33 31.74
CA SER A 43 9.81 -27.48 32.32
C SER A 43 9.75 -28.69 31.38
N PHE A 44 10.22 -28.56 30.14
CA PHE A 44 10.23 -29.62 29.14
C PHE A 44 11.23 -30.70 29.55
N GLY A 45 10.73 -31.92 29.81
CA GLY A 45 11.53 -33.02 30.37
C GLY A 45 11.51 -33.10 31.90
N THR A 46 10.85 -32.17 32.58
CA THR A 46 10.51 -32.29 34.00
C THR A 46 9.08 -32.82 34.16
N PHE A 47 8.79 -33.61 35.19
CA PHE A 47 7.41 -34.03 35.53
C PHE A 47 6.56 -32.88 36.14
N ALA A 48 7.02 -31.63 36.03
CA ALA A 48 6.35 -30.45 36.57
C ALA A 48 5.69 -29.64 35.45
N PRO A 49 4.44 -29.16 35.64
CA PRO A 49 3.79 -28.30 34.66
C PRO A 49 4.44 -26.91 34.60
N PRO A 50 4.53 -26.28 33.42
CA PRO A 50 5.15 -24.97 33.25
C PRO A 50 4.28 -23.85 33.85
N ARG A 51 4.79 -23.21 34.90
CA ARG A 51 4.06 -22.20 35.69
C ARG A 51 3.65 -20.95 34.90
N TYR A 52 4.42 -20.54 33.89
CA TYR A 52 4.17 -19.30 33.14
C TYR A 52 3.73 -19.53 31.70
N PHE A 53 3.39 -20.75 31.30
CA PHE A 53 3.00 -21.05 29.91
C PHE A 53 1.77 -20.25 29.45
N TRP A 54 0.87 -19.88 30.36
CA TRP A 54 -0.28 -19.01 30.09
C TRP A 54 0.13 -17.63 29.52
N CYS A 55 1.34 -17.15 29.83
CA CYS A 55 1.89 -15.92 29.26
C CYS A 55 2.09 -16.03 27.74
N ALA A 56 2.34 -17.23 27.19
CA ALA A 56 2.42 -17.41 25.75
C ALA A 56 1.04 -17.26 25.08
N PHE A 57 0.00 -17.79 25.71
CA PHE A 57 -1.39 -17.64 25.24
C PHE A 57 -1.89 -16.19 25.31
N ALA A 58 -1.49 -15.42 26.32
CA ALA A 58 -1.79 -13.99 26.39
C ALA A 58 -0.88 -13.15 25.48
N GLY A 59 0.40 -13.53 25.37
CA GLY A 59 1.41 -12.82 24.60
C GLY A 59 1.19 -12.89 23.10
N MET A 60 0.73 -14.04 22.57
CA MET A 60 0.45 -14.23 21.14
C MET A 60 -0.59 -13.23 20.60
N PRO A 61 -1.80 -13.08 21.17
CA PRO A 61 -2.76 -12.06 20.75
C PRO A 61 -2.22 -10.63 20.88
N VAL A 62 -1.54 -10.31 21.98
CA VAL A 62 -0.97 -8.96 22.19
C VAL A 62 0.09 -8.64 21.15
N LEU A 63 0.98 -9.60 20.86
CA LEU A 63 2.00 -9.48 19.83
C LEU A 63 1.37 -9.34 18.44
N PHE A 64 0.33 -10.12 18.14
CA PHE A 64 -0.42 -10.01 16.89
C PHE A 64 -1.02 -8.61 16.71
N VAL A 65 -1.70 -8.08 17.72
CA VAL A 65 -2.27 -6.72 17.69
C VAL A 65 -1.18 -5.68 17.48
N GLY A 66 -0.06 -5.79 18.20
CA GLY A 66 1.09 -4.90 18.04
C GLY A 66 1.66 -4.92 16.62
N LEU A 67 1.86 -6.11 16.04
CA LEU A 67 2.34 -6.26 14.67
C LEU A 67 1.37 -5.67 13.64
N VAL A 68 0.06 -5.88 13.83
CA VAL A 68 -0.97 -5.32 12.94
C VAL A 68 -0.96 -3.78 13.02
N MET A 69 -0.86 -3.21 14.23
CA MET A 69 -0.72 -1.76 14.41
C MET A 69 0.53 -1.22 13.70
N CYS A 70 1.68 -1.91 13.82
CA CYS A 70 2.90 -1.57 13.09
C CYS A 70 2.68 -1.62 11.58
N LYS A 71 2.11 -2.70 11.04
CA LYS A 71 1.84 -2.83 9.60
C LYS A 71 1.03 -1.64 9.10
N PHE A 72 -0.09 -1.32 9.72
CA PHE A 72 -0.92 -0.18 9.30
C PHE A 72 -0.26 1.19 9.54
N GLY A 73 0.54 1.35 10.60
CA GLY A 73 1.26 2.59 10.88
C GLY A 73 2.35 2.91 9.86
N TYR A 74 2.97 1.88 9.27
CA TYR A 74 4.04 2.00 8.28
C TYR A 74 3.58 1.70 6.84
N LEU A 75 2.37 1.19 6.63
CA LEU A 75 1.84 0.79 5.31
C LEU A 75 1.94 1.93 4.29
N GLY A 76 1.55 3.15 4.66
CA GLY A 76 1.63 4.31 3.78
C GLY A 76 3.04 4.85 3.53
N ALA A 77 4.06 4.39 4.27
CA ALA A 77 5.46 4.64 3.94
C ALA A 77 5.96 3.60 2.93
N VAL A 78 5.62 2.33 3.15
CA VAL A 78 5.93 1.21 2.24
C VAL A 78 5.30 1.46 0.87
N PHE A 79 4.00 1.81 0.80
CA PHE A 79 3.36 2.10 -0.49
C PHE A 79 3.97 3.29 -1.21
N ARG A 80 4.41 4.33 -0.50
CA ARG A 80 5.09 5.47 -1.13
C ARG A 80 6.46 5.07 -1.68
N TYR A 81 7.19 4.22 -0.96
CA TYR A 81 8.46 3.67 -1.43
C TYR A 81 8.26 2.83 -2.70
N VAL A 82 7.34 1.86 -2.65
CA VAL A 82 6.99 1.01 -3.80
C VAL A 82 6.48 1.83 -4.97
N ALA A 83 5.62 2.82 -4.73
CA ALA A 83 5.16 3.73 -5.77
C ALA A 83 6.31 4.56 -6.36
N GLY A 84 7.27 5.00 -5.54
CA GLY A 84 8.45 5.72 -6.02
C GLY A 84 9.32 4.87 -6.97
N GLU A 85 9.46 3.58 -6.69
CA GLU A 85 10.23 2.66 -7.53
C GLU A 85 9.43 2.14 -8.74
N ALA A 86 8.13 1.91 -8.58
CA ALA A 86 7.27 1.38 -9.65
C ALA A 86 6.73 2.46 -10.60
N ALA A 87 6.58 3.70 -10.15
CA ALA A 87 6.09 4.81 -10.97
C ALA A 87 6.94 5.07 -12.23
N PRO A 88 8.28 5.12 -12.19
CA PRO A 88 9.07 5.31 -13.41
C PRO A 88 8.88 4.15 -14.38
N VAL A 89 8.87 2.90 -13.89
CA VAL A 89 8.64 1.71 -14.73
C VAL A 89 7.26 1.73 -15.37
N ALA A 90 6.21 2.07 -14.60
CA ALA A 90 4.86 2.19 -15.11
C ALA A 90 4.75 3.33 -16.14
N LYS A 91 5.43 4.47 -15.89
CA LYS A 91 5.52 5.59 -16.83
C LYS A 91 6.20 5.16 -18.13
N ASP A 92 7.32 4.44 -18.05
CA ASP A 92 8.07 3.99 -19.22
C ASP A 92 7.27 2.98 -20.04
N ALA A 93 6.60 2.03 -19.37
CA ALA A 93 5.69 1.09 -20.03
C ALA A 93 4.51 1.81 -20.71
N ALA A 94 3.93 2.81 -20.04
CA ALA A 94 2.84 3.61 -20.60
C ALA A 94 3.30 4.45 -21.81
N ASN A 95 4.47 5.09 -21.71
CA ASN A 95 5.06 5.86 -22.81
C ASN A 95 5.38 4.97 -24.00
N TYR A 96 5.99 3.80 -23.78
CA TYR A 96 6.30 2.84 -24.83
C TYR A 96 5.03 2.36 -25.57
N MET A 97 3.98 2.04 -24.81
CA MET A 97 2.69 1.68 -25.39
C MET A 97 2.07 2.85 -26.17
N ALA A 98 2.14 4.06 -25.62
CA ALA A 98 1.64 5.28 -26.25
C ALA A 98 2.35 5.56 -27.58
N GLU A 99 3.68 5.42 -27.62
CA GLU A 99 4.48 5.53 -28.85
C GLU A 99 4.05 4.52 -29.91
N GLY A 100 3.73 3.29 -29.51
CA GLY A 100 3.23 2.25 -30.43
C GLY A 100 1.86 2.55 -31.04
N ILE A 101 0.94 3.16 -30.27
CA ILE A 101 -0.42 3.47 -30.74
C ILE A 101 -0.55 4.86 -31.40
N GLN A 102 0.40 5.77 -31.14
CA GLN A 102 0.38 7.15 -31.64
C GLN A 102 0.18 7.24 -33.17
N PRO A 103 0.84 6.43 -34.01
CA PRO A 103 0.64 6.51 -35.47
C PRO A 103 -0.79 6.19 -35.89
N GLY A 104 -1.41 5.17 -35.27
CA GLY A 104 -2.78 4.76 -35.56
C GLY A 104 -3.80 5.85 -35.16
N VAL A 105 -3.66 6.41 -33.95
CA VAL A 105 -4.50 7.52 -33.49
C VAL A 105 -4.35 8.74 -34.41
N LYS A 106 -3.13 9.06 -34.84
CA LYS A 106 -2.85 10.16 -35.77
C LYS A 106 -3.47 9.92 -37.15
N ALA A 107 -3.43 8.69 -37.66
CA ALA A 107 -4.05 8.33 -38.94
C ALA A 107 -5.58 8.51 -38.91
N VAL A 108 -6.24 8.06 -37.83
CA VAL A 108 -7.68 8.24 -37.65
C VAL A 108 -8.05 9.72 -37.57
N ALA A 109 -7.34 10.51 -36.77
CA ALA A 109 -7.57 11.95 -36.65
C ALA A 109 -7.39 12.68 -38.00
N LYS A 110 -6.38 12.29 -38.78
CA LYS A 110 -6.14 12.83 -40.12
C LYS A 110 -7.29 12.51 -41.07
N ALA A 111 -7.74 11.26 -41.11
CA ALA A 111 -8.85 10.84 -41.97
C ALA A 111 -10.17 11.58 -41.64
N ILE A 112 -10.47 11.80 -40.36
CA ILE A 112 -11.64 12.60 -39.94
C ILE A 112 -11.51 14.04 -40.45
N THR A 113 -10.33 14.64 -40.28
CA THR A 113 -10.08 16.03 -40.70
C THR A 113 -10.22 16.19 -42.21
N GLU A 114 -9.66 15.26 -42.98
CA GLU A 114 -9.77 15.24 -44.44
C GLU A 114 -11.23 15.11 -44.88
N GLY A 115 -12.00 14.19 -44.28
CA GLY A 115 -13.42 14.03 -44.58
C GLY A 115 -14.27 15.27 -44.27
N VAL A 116 -13.97 16.00 -43.19
CA VAL A 116 -14.65 17.27 -42.87
C VAL A 116 -14.32 18.36 -43.90
N ILE A 117 -13.06 18.47 -44.31
CA ILE A 117 -12.63 19.45 -45.32
C ILE A 117 -13.27 19.15 -46.67
N GLU A 118 -13.36 17.88 -47.06
CA GLU A 118 -13.97 17.44 -48.31
C GLU A 118 -15.48 17.74 -48.32
N ALA A 119 -16.19 17.44 -47.23
CA ALA A 119 -17.61 17.78 -47.08
C ALA A 119 -17.87 19.29 -47.13
N GLN A 120 -16.98 20.13 -46.58
CA GLN A 120 -17.09 21.59 -46.66
C GLN A 120 -16.88 22.12 -48.08
N LYS A 121 -15.95 21.53 -48.85
CA LYS A 121 -15.72 21.90 -50.25
C LYS A 121 -16.91 21.52 -51.14
N GLU A 122 -17.50 20.34 -50.94
CA GLU A 122 -18.71 19.92 -51.67
C GLU A 122 -19.91 20.84 -51.39
N GLN A 123 -20.05 21.34 -50.17
CA GLN A 123 -21.12 22.29 -49.80
C GLN A 123 -20.92 23.69 -50.40
N GLN A 124 -19.68 24.13 -50.62
CA GLN A 124 -19.38 25.43 -51.26
C GLN A 124 -19.48 25.38 -52.79
N GLN A 125 -19.48 24.20 -53.40
CA GLN A 125 -19.47 24.00 -54.85
C GLN A 125 -20.86 23.68 -55.44
N LYS A 126 -21.89 23.58 -54.60
CA LYS A 126 -23.29 23.41 -55.03
C LYS A 126 -23.91 24.79 -55.32
N PRO A 127 -24.41 25.07 -56.54
CA PRO A 127 -24.97 26.36 -56.93
C PRO A 127 -26.27 26.71 -56.20
#